data_AF-A0AA51QUB1-F1
#
_entry.id   AF-A0AA51QUB1-F1
#
_cell.length_a   1.000
_cell.length_b   1.000
_cell.length_c   1.000
_cell.angle_alpha   90.00
_cell.angle_beta   90.00
_cell.angle_gamma   90.00
#
_symmetry.space_group_name_H-M   'P 1'
#
loop_
_entity.id
_entity.type
_entity.pdbx_description
1 polymer ?
#
loop_
_entity_poly.entity_id
_entity_poly.type
_entity_poly.pdbx_seq_one_letter_code
_entity_poly.pdbx_strand_id
1 'polypeptide(L)' 'MAHHTPPRPRICPACDGFASVHITTGGRNARGHRRTITAHCPACHGTGTTTRHTREGARA' A
#
# COMPACT_ATOMS: atom_id res chain seq x y z
N MET A 1 29.33 -6.97 -19.31
CA MET A 1 28.54 -6.37 -18.22
C MET A 1 27.18 -7.05 -18.17
N ALA A 2 26.71 -7.49 -17.00
CA ALA A 2 25.36 -8.08 -16.85
C ALA A 2 24.39 -7.01 -16.32
N HIS A 3 23.22 -6.90 -16.93
CA HIS A 3 22.15 -6.02 -16.46
C HIS A 3 21.19 -6.83 -15.59
N HIS A 4 21.12 -6.50 -14.30
CA HIS A 4 20.16 -7.11 -13.40
C HIS A 4 18.83 -6.36 -13.52
N THR A 5 17.85 -6.97 -14.19
CA THR A 5 16.48 -6.47 -14.17
C THR A 5 15.78 -7.03 -12.93
N PRO A 6 15.28 -6.17 -12.01
CA PRO A 6 14.56 -6.65 -10.85
C PRO A 6 13.28 -7.38 -11.29
N PRO A 7 12.88 -8.43 -10.57
CA PRO A 7 11.64 -9.13 -10.86
C PRO A 7 10.45 -8.18 -10.70
N ARG A 8 9.46 -8.33 -11.57
CA ARG A 8 8.23 -7.52 -11.51
C ARG A 8 7.56 -7.70 -10.14
N PRO A 9 7.19 -6.61 -9.45
CA PRO A 9 6.48 -6.70 -8.18
C PRO A 9 5.12 -7.39 -8.38
N ARG A 10 4.67 -8.15 -7.39
CA ARG A 10 3.41 -8.90 -7.46
C ARG A 10 2.27 -8.05 -6.89
N ILE A 11 1.06 -8.20 -7.42
CA ILE A 11 -0.14 -7.57 -6.86
C ILE A 11 -0.31 -8.05 -5.43
N CYS A 12 -0.66 -7.13 -4.52
CA CYS A 12 -0.93 -7.49 -3.13
C CYS A 12 -2.23 -8.31 -3.05
N PRO A 13 -2.21 -9.56 -2.52
CA PRO A 13 -3.40 -10.40 -2.46
C PRO A 13 -4.40 -9.96 -1.38
N ALA A 14 -4.00 -9.05 -0.48
CA ALA A 14 -4.90 -8.55 0.58
C ALA A 14 -5.82 -7.43 0.08
N CYS A 15 -5.44 -6.75 -1.00
CA CYS A 15 -6.22 -5.62 -1.54
C CYS A 15 -6.40 -5.67 -3.06
N ASP A 16 -5.90 -6.72 -3.73
CA ASP A 16 -5.97 -6.94 -5.17
C ASP A 16 -5.54 -5.72 -6.02
N GLY A 17 -4.57 -4.94 -5.51
CA GLY A 17 -4.07 -3.72 -6.15
C GLY A 17 -4.82 -2.43 -5.77
N PHE A 18 -5.96 -2.50 -5.09
CA PHE A 18 -6.73 -1.35 -4.58
C PHE A 18 -6.24 -0.91 -3.21
N ALA A 19 -5.02 -0.39 -3.17
CA ALA A 19 -4.28 -0.19 -1.93
C ALA A 19 -4.71 1.02 -1.10
N SER A 20 -5.52 1.92 -1.66
CA SER A 20 -5.89 3.18 -1.02
C SER A 20 -7.34 3.53 -1.31
N VAL A 21 -8.05 4.01 -0.30
CA VAL A 21 -9.43 4.50 -0.43
C VAL A 21 -9.61 5.82 0.30
N HIS A 22 -10.52 6.65 -0.21
CA HIS A 22 -10.90 7.90 0.43
C HIS A 22 -12.20 7.71 1.20
N ILE A 23 -12.17 8.04 2.49
CA ILE A 23 -13.31 7.90 3.39
C ILE A 23 -13.72 9.29 3.83
N THR A 24 -14.91 9.72 3.42
CA THR A 24 -15.54 10.92 3.97
C THR A 24 -16.11 10.59 5.34
N THR A 25 -15.48 11.12 6.38
CA THR A 25 -15.98 10.98 7.74
C THR A 25 -17.28 11.79 7.91
N GLY A 26 -18.21 11.27 8.72
CA GLY A 26 -19.48 11.94 8.99
C GLY A 26 -19.33 13.25 9.79
N GLY A 27 -18.21 13.42 10.49
CA GLY A 27 -17.90 14.61 11.26
C GLY A 27 -17.57 15.82 10.38
N ARG A 28 -18.04 17.00 10.80
CA ARG A 28 -17.63 18.28 10.24
C ARG A 28 -16.52 18.86 11.13
N ASN A 29 -15.51 19.47 10.54
CA ASN A 29 -14.50 20.19 11.31
C ASN A 29 -15.10 21.50 11.89
N ALA A 30 -14.33 22.22 12.71
CA ALA A 30 -14.76 23.48 13.31
C ALA A 30 -15.19 24.57 12.29
N ARG A 31 -14.81 24.41 11.02
CA ARG A 31 -15.18 25.29 9.91
C ARG A 31 -16.38 24.77 9.09
N GLY A 32 -16.98 23.65 9.49
CA GLY A 32 -18.13 23.05 8.81
C GLY A 32 -17.78 22.18 7.59
N HIS A 33 -16.51 21.84 7.35
CA HIS A 33 -16.12 20.98 6.23
C HIS A 33 -16.15 19.51 6.67
N ARG A 34 -16.68 18.63 5.81
CA ARG A 34 -16.53 17.18 6.00
C ARG A 34 -15.07 16.80 5.84
N ARG A 35 -14.53 16.02 6.77
CA ARG A 35 -13.15 15.56 6.68
C ARG A 35 -13.10 14.29 5.85
N THR A 36 -12.28 14.29 4.82
CA THR A 36 -11.91 13.08 4.07
C THR A 36 -10.57 12.60 4.58
N ILE A 37 -10.47 11.32 4.90
CA ILE A 37 -9.22 10.65 5.24
C ILE A 37 -8.86 9.66 4.13
N THR A 38 -7.57 9.37 4.00
CA THR A 38 -7.09 8.29 3.13
C THR A 38 -6.73 7.10 4.01
N ALA A 39 -7.33 5.95 3.73
CA ALA A 39 -6.97 4.69 4.36
C ALA A 39 -6.14 3.86 3.37
N HIS A 40 -5.03 3.32 3.85
CA HIS A 40 -4.14 2.46 3.07
C HIS A 40 -4.27 1.01 3.52
N CYS A 41 -4.08 0.07 2.59
CA CYS A 41 -3.96 -1.35 2.91
C CYS A 41 -2.76 -1.56 3.84
N PRO A 42 -2.94 -2.17 5.02
CA PRO A 42 -1.85 -2.33 5.99
C PRO A 42 -0.79 -3.35 5.53
N ALA A 43 -1.13 -4.28 4.63
CA ALA A 43 -0.21 -5.31 4.15
C ALA A 43 0.81 -4.79 3.12
N CYS A 44 0.43 -3.76 2.34
CA CYS A 44 1.31 -3.15 1.33
C CYS A 44 1.55 -1.66 1.56
N HIS A 45 1.03 -1.09 2.65
CA HIS A 45 1.15 0.33 3.00
C HIS A 45 0.76 1.30 1.87
N GLY A 46 -0.22 0.92 1.05
CA GLY A 46 -0.72 1.76 -0.04
C GLY A 46 -0.02 1.60 -1.39
N THR A 47 0.97 0.71 -1.52
CA THR A 47 1.68 0.50 -2.81
C THR A 47 0.92 -0.38 -3.80
N GLY A 48 -0.05 -1.17 -3.34
CA GLY A 48 -0.82 -2.12 -4.17
C GLY A 48 -0.03 -3.32 -4.67
N THR A 49 1.24 -3.39 -4.28
CA THR A 49 2.14 -4.47 -4.68
C THR A 49 2.95 -4.95 -3.49
N THR A 50 3.32 -6.22 -3.53
CA THR A 50 4.27 -6.80 -2.59
C THR A 50 5.56 -7.04 -3.34
N THR A 51 6.67 -6.60 -2.75
CA THR A 51 7.96 -7.15 -3.13
C THR A 51 7.99 -8.57 -2.59
N ARG A 52 8.41 -9.53 -3.42
CA ARG A 52 8.88 -10.80 -2.84
C ARG A 52 10.05 -10.40 -1.96
N HIS A 53 9.87 -10.36 -0.64
CA HIS A 53 10.99 -10.43 0.26
C HIS A 53 11.72 -11.72 -0.09
N THR A 54 12.80 -11.62 -0.87
CA THR A 54 13.82 -12.65 -0.88
C THR A 54 14.17 -12.83 0.58
N ARG A 55 13.93 -14.02 1.14
CA ARG A 55 14.34 -14.39 2.50
C ARG A 55 15.88 -14.49 2.57
N GLU A 56 16.58 -13.48 2.07
CA GLU A 56 18.03 -13.43 1.99
C GLU A 56 18.64 -12.75 3.22
N GLY A 57 17.81 -12.10 4.05
CA GLY A 57 18.18 -11.64 5.39
C GLY A 57 17.73 -12.54 6.55
N ALA A 58 17.20 -13.74 6.28
CA ALA A 58 16.63 -14.64 7.30
C ALA A 58 17.53 -15.83 7.68
N ARG A 59 18.83 -15.76 7.36
CA ARG A 59 19.82 -16.70 7.90
C ARG A 59 20.88 -15.89 8.65
N ALA A 60 20.70 -15.88 9.97
CA ALA A 60 21.77 -15.62 10.92
C ALA A 60 22.86 -16.70 10.80
#